data_AF-A0A9X7CAX2-F1
#
_entry.id   AF-A0A9X7CAX2-F1
#
_cell.length_a   1.000
_cell.length_b   1.000
_cell.length_c   1.000
_cell.angle_alpha   90.00
_cell.angle_beta   90.00
_cell.angle_gamma   90.00
#
_symmetry.space_group_name_H-M   'P 1'
#
loop_
_entity.id
_entity.type
_entity.pdbx_description
1 polymer ?
#
loop_
_entity_poly.entity_id
_entity_poly.type
_entity_poly.pdbx_seq_one_letter_code
_entity_poly.pdbx_strand_id
1 'polypeptide(L)'
;MTEWLTIFDSERNTLGKKLRDEVHRDGDWHETFHCWFVEKDAKDIFLYFQLRSKNKKEAPLIWDITSAGHIMHDEDVQIGGLREIEEELGLSFQTTDLVYKGIFKIDYEISSFTATSVLSNKPITITFDDIYPYDLAYYEFVVAQGKELLKNNSL
;
A
#
# COMPACT_ATOMS: atom_id res chain seq x y z
N MET A 1 -0.66 6.43 -17.92
CA MET A 1 -1.22 5.18 -18.45
C MET A 1 -2.73 5.23 -18.25
N THR A 2 -3.53 4.52 -19.04
CA THR A 2 -4.98 4.43 -18.81
C THR A 2 -5.24 3.24 -17.90
N GLU A 3 -5.74 3.49 -16.69
CA GLU A 3 -5.97 2.46 -15.68
C GLU A 3 -7.45 2.05 -15.68
N TRP A 4 -7.71 0.79 -16.03
CA TRP A 4 -9.02 0.15 -15.87
C TRP A 4 -9.01 -0.66 -14.59
N LEU A 5 -9.98 -0.42 -13.73
CA LEU A 5 -10.12 -1.14 -12.46
C LEU A 5 -11.37 -2.02 -12.50
N THR A 6 -11.26 -3.21 -11.92
CA THR A 6 -12.43 -4.06 -11.68
C THR A 6 -13.28 -3.43 -10.58
N ILE A 7 -14.59 -3.33 -10.83
CA ILE A 7 -15.56 -2.87 -9.83
C ILE A 7 -16.27 -4.06 -9.18
N PHE A 8 -16.57 -3.93 -7.90
CA PHE A 8 -17.16 -4.97 -7.07
C PHE A 8 -18.40 -4.46 -6.34
N ASP A 9 -19.18 -5.37 -5.76
CA ASP A 9 -20.13 -5.04 -4.70
C ASP A 9 -19.49 -5.14 -3.31
N SER A 10 -20.27 -4.88 -2.26
CA SER A 10 -19.81 -4.93 -0.86
C SER A 10 -19.42 -6.33 -0.36
N GLU A 11 -19.79 -7.38 -1.09
CA GLU A 11 -19.47 -8.78 -0.82
C GLU A 11 -18.32 -9.28 -1.71
N ARG A 12 -17.71 -8.37 -2.49
CA ARG A 12 -16.59 -8.64 -3.43
C ARG A 12 -17.01 -9.51 -4.63
N ASN A 13 -18.26 -9.45 -5.06
CA ASN A 13 -18.66 -10.00 -6.35
C ASN A 13 -18.35 -8.99 -7.47
N THR A 14 -17.78 -9.45 -8.58
CA THR A 14 -17.44 -8.58 -9.72
C THR A 14 -18.69 -8.01 -10.39
N LEU A 15 -18.74 -6.69 -10.57
CA LEU A 15 -19.80 -5.98 -11.28
C LEU A 15 -19.40 -5.55 -12.70
N GLY A 16 -18.09 -5.45 -12.98
CA GLY A 16 -17.57 -4.99 -14.27
C GLY A 16 -16.23 -4.28 -14.13
N LYS A 17 -16.01 -3.26 -14.96
CA LYS A 17 -14.83 -2.38 -14.88
C LYS A 17 -15.14 -0.94 -15.27
N LYS A 18 -14.33 -0.02 -14.77
CA LYS A 18 -14.38 1.43 -15.08
C LYS A 18 -12.96 2.01 -15.10
N LEU A 19 -12.81 3.22 -15.65
CA LEU A 19 -11.55 3.95 -15.53
C LEU A 19 -11.34 4.40 -14.08
N ARG A 20 -10.08 4.43 -13.61
CA ARG A 20 -9.72 4.87 -12.25
C ARG A 20 -10.43 6.16 -11.82
N ASP A 21 -10.37 7.19 -12.65
CA ASP A 21 -10.98 8.49 -12.36
C ASP A 21 -12.52 8.40 -12.23
N GLU A 22 -13.16 7.46 -12.93
CA GLU A 22 -14.61 7.23 -12.82
C GLU A 22 -14.96 6.43 -11.57
N VAL A 23 -14.17 5.41 -11.23
CA VAL A 23 -14.31 4.62 -10.00
C VAL A 23 -14.23 5.52 -8.77
N HIS A 24 -13.22 6.40 -8.71
CA HIS A 24 -13.05 7.33 -7.59
C HIS A 24 -14.12 8.41 -7.55
N ARG A 25 -14.57 8.91 -8.70
CA ARG A 25 -15.67 9.88 -8.78
C ARG A 25 -17.00 9.28 -8.29
N ASP A 26 -17.29 8.04 -8.67
CA ASP A 26 -18.57 7.39 -8.41
C ASP A 26 -18.58 6.66 -7.04
N GLY A 27 -17.41 6.47 -6.42
CA GLY A 27 -17.26 5.77 -5.14
C GLY A 27 -17.44 4.26 -5.27
N ASP A 28 -17.12 3.68 -6.42
CA ASP A 28 -17.29 2.25 -6.66
C ASP A 28 -16.25 1.43 -5.90
N TRP A 29 -16.68 0.28 -5.38
CA TRP A 29 -15.77 -0.69 -4.78
C TRP A 29 -14.79 -1.21 -5.81
N HIS A 30 -13.50 -1.15 -5.50
CA HIS A 30 -12.40 -1.64 -6.31
C HIS A 30 -11.30 -2.17 -5.40
N GLU A 31 -10.39 -2.94 -5.96
CA GLU A 31 -9.28 -3.53 -5.21
C GLU A 31 -8.02 -2.67 -5.30
N THR A 32 -7.31 -2.59 -4.17
CA THR A 32 -5.95 -2.04 -4.12
C THR A 32 -4.96 -3.09 -3.59
N PHE A 33 -3.69 -2.85 -3.88
CA PHE A 33 -2.57 -3.61 -3.36
C PHE A 33 -1.84 -2.80 -2.30
N HIS A 34 -1.58 -3.41 -1.14
CA HIS A 34 -0.80 -2.83 -0.06
C HIS A 34 0.41 -3.73 0.25
N CYS A 35 1.60 -3.15 0.22
CA CYS A 35 2.82 -3.81 0.65
C CYS A 35 3.45 -3.08 1.85
N TRP A 36 3.68 -3.84 2.92
CA TRP A 36 4.39 -3.36 4.09
C TRP A 36 5.80 -3.95 4.11
N PHE A 37 6.79 -3.09 4.21
CA PHE A 37 8.13 -3.55 4.53
C PHE A 37 8.26 -3.59 6.04
N VAL A 38 8.66 -4.76 6.53
CA VAL A 38 8.84 -5.03 7.94
C VAL A 38 10.27 -5.53 8.13
N GLU A 39 10.91 -5.08 9.18
CA GLU A 39 12.17 -5.65 9.63
C GLU A 39 12.07 -6.04 11.09
N LYS A 40 12.57 -7.23 11.41
CA LYS A 40 12.67 -7.70 12.78
C LYS A 40 14.13 -7.79 13.18
N ASP A 41 14.53 -7.01 14.17
CA ASP A 41 15.78 -7.19 14.89
C ASP A 41 15.52 -8.01 16.17
N ALA A 42 16.56 -8.33 16.94
CA ALA A 42 16.51 -9.19 18.11
C ALA A 42 15.47 -8.78 19.17
N LYS A 43 15.09 -7.49 19.22
CA LYS A 43 14.14 -6.95 20.21
C LYS A 43 12.98 -6.15 19.62
N ASP A 44 13.16 -5.59 18.42
CA ASP A 44 12.26 -4.58 17.87
C ASP A 44 11.74 -4.99 16.49
N ILE A 45 10.55 -4.49 16.16
CA ILE A 45 9.95 -4.58 14.83
C ILE A 45 9.92 -3.17 14.26
N PHE A 46 10.44 -3.02 13.05
CA PHE A 46 10.45 -1.78 12.29
C PHE A 46 9.45 -1.89 11.14
N LEU A 47 8.66 -0.84 10.98
CA LEU A 47 7.74 -0.64 9.86
C LEU A 47 8.25 0.55 9.05
N TYR A 48 8.32 0.38 7.74
CA TYR A 48 8.78 1.43 6.84
C TYR A 48 7.59 2.14 6.21
N PHE A 49 7.64 3.46 6.22
CA PHE A 49 6.63 4.33 5.60
C PHE A 49 7.27 5.10 4.45
N GLN A 50 6.48 5.40 3.42
CA GLN A 50 6.89 6.23 2.30
C GLN A 50 6.39 7.65 2.51
N LEU A 51 7.21 8.66 2.22
CA LEU A 51 6.72 10.03 2.11
C LEU A 51 6.29 10.28 0.65
N ARG A 52 5.00 10.55 0.43
CA ARG A 52 4.46 10.73 -0.93
C ARG A 52 5.09 11.92 -1.64
N SER A 53 5.40 11.74 -2.92
CA SER A 53 5.96 12.79 -3.77
C SER A 53 5.03 14.01 -3.84
N LYS A 54 5.63 15.21 -3.86
CA LYS A 54 4.91 16.47 -4.08
C LYS A 54 4.13 16.54 -5.41
N ASN A 55 4.46 15.66 -6.36
CA ASN A 55 3.84 15.62 -7.68
C ASN A 55 2.65 14.65 -7.76
N LYS A 56 2.32 13.90 -6.70
CA LYS A 56 1.12 13.05 -6.69
C LYS A 56 -0.12 13.97 -6.74
N LYS A 57 -1.11 13.58 -7.56
CA LYS A 57 -2.38 14.32 -7.71
C LYS A 57 -3.18 14.31 -6.41
N GLU A 58 -3.17 13.17 -5.73
CA GLU A 58 -3.89 12.92 -4.48
C GLU A 58 -2.91 12.85 -3.32
N ALA A 59 -3.18 13.63 -2.28
CA ALA A 59 -2.44 13.70 -1.02
C ALA A 59 -0.89 13.75 -1.19
N PRO A 60 -0.34 14.80 -1.79
CA PRO A 60 1.10 15.00 -1.85
C PRO A 60 1.67 15.29 -0.45
N LEU A 61 2.91 14.87 -0.19
CA LEU A 61 3.68 15.19 1.02
C LEU A 61 3.11 14.66 2.35
N ILE A 62 2.21 13.68 2.31
CA ILE A 62 1.81 12.91 3.51
C ILE A 62 2.56 11.58 3.56
N TRP A 63 2.64 11.00 4.76
CA TRP A 63 3.17 9.65 4.91
C TRP A 63 2.16 8.64 4.37
N ASP A 64 2.68 7.52 3.92
CA ASP A 64 1.92 6.41 3.37
C ASP A 64 2.57 5.09 3.78
N ILE A 65 1.85 4.00 3.60
CA ILE A 65 2.43 2.66 3.70
C ILE A 65 3.56 2.49 2.69
N THR A 66 4.38 1.43 2.82
CA THR A 66 5.65 1.36 2.06
C THR A 66 5.46 1.44 0.55
N SER A 67 4.49 0.70 0.02
CA SER A 67 4.01 0.86 -1.35
C SER A 67 2.55 0.44 -1.43
N ALA A 68 1.78 1.20 -2.21
CA ALA A 68 0.38 0.92 -2.43
C ALA A 68 -0.07 1.39 -3.79
N GLY A 69 -0.99 0.64 -4.40
CA GLY A 69 -1.49 1.03 -5.71
C GLY A 69 -2.67 0.23 -6.17
N HIS A 70 -3.05 0.47 -7.42
CA HIS A 70 -4.21 -0.15 -8.03
C HIS A 70 -3.82 -1.44 -8.74
N ILE A 71 -4.65 -2.48 -8.59
CA ILE A 71 -4.55 -3.67 -9.44
C ILE A 71 -5.39 -3.43 -10.69
N MET A 72 -4.77 -3.51 -11.86
CA MET A 72 -5.48 -3.33 -13.12
C MET A 72 -6.46 -4.47 -13.36
N HIS A 73 -7.51 -4.20 -14.14
CA HIS A 73 -8.46 -5.22 -14.57
C HIS A 73 -7.73 -6.37 -15.26
N ASP A 74 -8.05 -7.61 -14.86
CA ASP A 74 -7.41 -8.86 -15.29
C ASP A 74 -5.91 -9.01 -14.93
N GLU A 75 -5.36 -8.11 -14.12
CA GLU A 75 -3.99 -8.22 -13.60
C GLU A 75 -3.93 -9.19 -12.41
N ASP A 76 -2.93 -10.08 -12.40
CA ASP A 76 -2.65 -10.89 -11.22
C ASP A 76 -2.17 -9.98 -10.08
N VAL A 77 -2.73 -10.17 -8.90
CA VAL A 77 -2.48 -9.30 -7.74
C VAL A 77 -1.01 -9.25 -7.34
N GLN A 78 -0.30 -10.38 -7.38
CA GLN A 78 1.11 -10.39 -7.00
C GLN A 78 1.94 -9.69 -8.07
N ILE A 79 1.63 -9.91 -9.34
CA ILE A 79 2.32 -9.25 -10.46
C ILE A 79 2.09 -7.74 -10.45
N GLY A 80 0.84 -7.30 -10.30
CA GLY A 80 0.49 -5.89 -10.18
C GLY A 80 1.12 -5.26 -8.94
N GLY A 81 1.15 -5.97 -7.82
CA GLY A 81 1.83 -5.51 -6.62
C GLY A 81 3.34 -5.31 -6.79
N LEU A 82 4.01 -6.25 -7.46
CA LEU A 82 5.43 -6.10 -7.80
C LEU A 82 5.68 -4.91 -8.73
N ARG A 83 4.79 -4.68 -9.70
CA ARG A 83 4.82 -3.51 -10.58
C ARG A 83 4.66 -2.21 -9.78
N GLU A 84 3.70 -2.12 -8.87
CA GLU A 84 3.50 -0.93 -8.02
C GLU A 84 4.75 -0.65 -7.16
N ILE A 85 5.35 -1.68 -6.55
CA ILE A 85 6.60 -1.52 -5.79
C ILE A 85 7.73 -0.97 -6.68
N GLU A 86 7.87 -1.49 -7.90
CA GLU A 86 8.89 -1.02 -8.84
C GLU A 86 8.61 0.42 -9.32
N GLU A 87 7.37 0.77 -9.63
CA GLU A 87 6.97 2.12 -10.05
C GLU A 87 7.15 3.17 -8.95
N GLU A 88 6.83 2.82 -7.70
CA GLU A 88 6.87 3.76 -6.57
C GLU A 88 8.23 3.87 -5.90
N LEU A 89 8.95 2.75 -5.79
CA LEU A 89 10.20 2.66 -5.03
C LEU A 89 11.43 2.37 -5.90
N GLY A 90 11.25 1.97 -7.17
CA GLY A 90 12.35 1.54 -8.04
C GLY A 90 12.97 0.21 -7.63
N LEU A 91 12.24 -0.61 -6.86
CA LEU A 91 12.73 -1.88 -6.32
C LEU A 91 12.07 -3.07 -7.02
N SER A 92 12.87 -4.01 -7.53
CA SER A 92 12.35 -5.21 -8.17
C SER A 92 12.41 -6.42 -7.22
N PHE A 93 11.32 -7.18 -7.15
CA PHE A 93 11.17 -8.37 -6.31
C PHE A 93 10.62 -9.55 -7.10
N GLN A 94 10.69 -10.74 -6.53
CA GLN A 94 9.99 -11.93 -6.98
C GLN A 94 8.73 -12.16 -6.13
N THR A 95 7.76 -12.91 -6.67
CA THR A 95 6.54 -13.26 -5.91
C THR A 95 6.86 -14.05 -4.63
N THR A 96 7.98 -14.77 -4.61
CA THR A 96 8.49 -15.49 -3.43
C THR A 96 9.01 -14.60 -2.31
N ASP A 97 9.29 -13.32 -2.61
CA ASP A 97 9.69 -12.33 -1.60
C ASP A 97 8.49 -11.73 -0.87
N LEU A 98 7.28 -11.88 -1.45
CA LEU A 98 6.03 -11.39 -0.88
C LEU A 98 5.37 -12.46 -0.01
N VAL A 99 5.07 -12.10 1.24
CA VAL A 99 4.25 -12.92 2.12
C VAL A 99 2.83 -12.38 2.13
N TYR A 100 1.90 -13.11 1.50
CA TYR A 100 0.48 -12.75 1.52
C TYR A 100 -0.12 -12.85 2.92
N LYS A 101 -0.86 -11.82 3.32
CA LYS A 101 -1.50 -11.71 4.65
C LYS A 101 -3.01 -11.81 4.61
N GLY A 102 -3.64 -11.44 3.51
CA GLY A 102 -5.09 -11.53 3.36
C GLY A 102 -5.66 -10.44 2.47
N ILE A 103 -6.98 -10.50 2.32
CA ILE A 103 -7.78 -9.40 1.78
C ILE A 103 -8.51 -8.79 2.96
N PHE A 104 -8.42 -7.47 3.08
CA PHE A 104 -9.02 -6.73 4.16
C PHE A 104 -10.02 -5.74 3.57
N LYS A 105 -11.24 -5.79 4.09
CA LYS A 105 -12.26 -4.79 3.83
C LYS A 105 -12.06 -3.66 4.84
N ILE A 106 -11.77 -2.45 4.39
CA ILE A 106 -11.80 -1.29 5.28
C ILE A 106 -13.24 -0.80 5.33
N ASP A 107 -13.90 -1.06 6.46
CA ASP A 107 -14.96 -0.21 6.96
C ASP A 107 -14.38 0.71 8.06
N TYR A 108 -14.93 1.91 8.17
CA TYR A 108 -14.37 2.97 9.00
C TYR A 108 -14.55 2.66 10.51
N GLU A 109 -13.73 1.78 11.09
CA GLU A 109 -13.46 1.71 12.53
C GLU A 109 -11.96 1.99 12.77
N ILE A 110 -11.66 3.25 13.03
CA ILE A 110 -10.29 3.77 13.06
C ILE A 110 -9.63 3.43 14.40
N SER A 111 -8.51 2.70 14.35
CA SER A 111 -7.59 2.57 15.48
C SER A 111 -6.28 3.31 15.18
N SER A 112 -5.75 4.00 16.19
CA SER A 112 -4.41 4.61 16.14
C SER A 112 -3.38 3.65 16.74
N PHE A 113 -2.14 3.67 16.26
CA PHE A 113 -1.03 3.01 16.95
C PHE A 113 0.06 4.00 17.33
N THR A 114 0.78 3.71 18.41
CA THR A 114 1.93 4.52 18.85
C THR A 114 3.21 3.71 18.68
N ALA A 115 4.21 4.32 18.06
CA ALA A 115 5.53 3.76 17.85
C ALA A 115 6.61 4.79 18.24
N THR A 116 7.88 4.38 18.28
CA THR A 116 8.99 5.32 18.45
C THR A 116 9.63 5.59 17.08
N SER A 117 9.66 6.85 16.68
CA SER A 117 10.29 7.26 15.42
C SER A 117 11.79 7.01 15.47
N VAL A 118 12.32 6.26 14.50
CA VAL A 118 13.77 6.04 14.36
C VAL A 118 14.53 7.34 14.05
N LEU A 119 13.86 8.33 13.42
CA LEU A 119 14.47 9.60 13.04
C LEU A 119 14.64 10.57 14.22
N SER A 120 13.64 10.63 15.10
CA SER A 120 13.60 11.63 16.19
C SER A 120 13.76 11.03 17.59
N ASN A 121 13.73 9.70 17.71
CA ASN A 121 13.72 8.96 18.98
C ASN A 121 12.63 9.42 19.95
N LYS A 122 11.49 9.87 19.40
CA LYS A 122 10.31 10.31 20.15
C LYS A 122 9.11 9.41 19.82
N PRO A 123 8.17 9.23 20.77
CA PRO A 123 6.89 8.62 20.46
C PRO A 123 6.19 9.39 19.35
N ILE A 124 5.69 8.66 18.37
CA ILE A 124 4.78 9.13 17.34
C ILE A 124 3.50 8.31 17.44
N THR A 125 2.37 8.97 17.39
CA THR A 125 1.09 8.30 17.17
C THR A 125 0.79 8.45 15.69
N ILE A 126 0.62 7.33 15.01
CA ILE A 126 0.17 7.31 13.62
C ILE A 126 -1.31 6.96 13.68
N THR A 127 -2.13 7.88 13.22
CA THR A 127 -3.53 7.64 12.92
C THR A 127 -3.65 7.27 11.44
N PHE A 128 -4.75 6.61 11.06
CA PHE A 128 -5.02 6.41 9.63
C PHE A 128 -5.33 7.71 8.88
N ASP A 129 -5.55 8.84 9.58
CA ASP A 129 -5.62 10.18 8.96
C ASP A 129 -4.23 10.72 8.59
N ASP A 130 -3.17 10.21 9.24
CA ASP A 130 -1.76 10.56 8.95
C ASP A 130 -1.20 9.73 7.78
N ILE A 131 -1.92 8.69 7.36
CA ILE A 131 -1.64 7.81 6.22
C ILE A 131 -2.68 8.10 5.14
N TYR A 132 -2.36 7.92 3.85
CA TYR A 132 -3.36 8.11 2.80
C TYR A 132 -4.59 7.21 3.07
N PRO A 133 -5.81 7.77 3.15
CA PRO A 133 -7.00 6.96 3.40
C PRO A 133 -7.26 6.06 2.20
N TYR A 134 -7.25 4.75 2.44
CA TYR A 134 -7.67 3.77 1.46
C TYR A 134 -9.15 3.50 1.66
N ASP A 135 -9.95 4.08 0.80
CA ASP A 135 -11.30 3.59 0.59
C ASP A 135 -11.15 2.20 -0.06
N LEU A 136 -11.77 1.17 0.52
CA LEU A 136 -12.12 -0.12 -0.11
C LEU A 136 -11.21 -1.33 0.20
N ALA A 137 -11.57 -2.47 -0.40
CA ALA A 137 -10.95 -3.77 -0.11
C ALA A 137 -9.55 -3.86 -0.71
N TYR A 138 -8.57 -4.29 0.07
CA TYR A 138 -7.18 -4.35 -0.37
C TYR A 138 -6.54 -5.70 -0.11
N TYR A 139 -5.54 -6.05 -0.92
CA TYR A 139 -4.67 -7.19 -0.67
C TYR A 139 -3.46 -6.75 0.13
N GLU A 140 -3.17 -7.46 1.21
CA GLU A 140 -2.03 -7.16 2.07
C GLU A 140 -0.89 -8.15 1.84
N PHE A 141 0.30 -7.60 1.62
CA PHE A 141 1.55 -8.34 1.53
C PHE A 141 2.60 -7.74 2.47
N VAL A 142 3.52 -8.59 2.92
CA VAL A 142 4.67 -8.19 3.74
C VAL A 142 5.98 -8.62 3.10
N VAL A 143 6.95 -7.72 3.05
CA VAL A 143 8.36 -8.00 2.73
C VAL A 143 9.18 -7.93 4.01
N ALA A 144 9.83 -9.02 4.39
CA ALA A 144 10.38 -9.22 5.74
C ALA A 144 11.80 -8.65 5.97
N GLN A 145 12.42 -7.96 5.00
CA GLN A 145 13.82 -7.52 5.08
C GLN A 145 14.05 -6.08 4.56
N GLY A 146 13.47 -5.05 5.19
CA GLY A 146 13.53 -3.67 4.70
C GLY A 146 14.94 -3.05 4.51
N LYS A 147 15.85 -3.17 5.49
CA LYS A 147 17.14 -2.41 5.51
C LYS A 147 18.22 -2.95 4.59
N GLU A 148 18.28 -4.27 4.34
CA GLU A 148 19.23 -4.82 3.36
C GLU A 148 18.83 -4.43 1.93
N LEU A 149 17.53 -4.36 1.67
CA LEU A 149 16.97 -3.95 0.38
C LEU A 149 17.20 -2.47 0.05
N LEU A 150 17.07 -1.59 1.05
CA LEU A 150 17.35 -0.14 0.89
C LEU A 150 18.84 0.16 0.68
N LYS A 151 19.75 -0.62 1.28
CA LYS A 151 21.20 -0.44 1.12
C LYS A 151 21.69 -0.78 -0.30
N ASN A 152 21.07 -1.77 -0.94
CA ASN A 152 21.50 -2.24 -2.26
C ASN A 152 20.94 -1.38 -3.41
N ASN A 153 19.94 -0.53 -3.15
CA ASN A 153 19.24 0.22 -4.19
C ASN A 153 19.50 1.74 -4.18
N SER A 154 20.45 2.24 -3.38
CA SER A 154 20.93 3.64 -3.42
C SER A 154 19.82 4.68 -3.61
N LEU A 155 18.85 4.71 -2.69
CA LEU A 155 17.91 5.84 -2.54
C LEU A 155 18.59 6.98 -1.77
#